data_AF-A0A8C2HMW6-F1
#
_entry.id   AF-A0A8C2HMW6-F1
#
_cell.length_a   1.000
_cell.length_b   1.000
_cell.length_c   1.000
_cell.angle_alpha   90.00
_cell.angle_beta   90.00
_cell.angle_gamma   90.00
#
_symmetry.space_group_name_H-M   'P 1'
#
loop_
_entity.id
_entity.type
_entity.pdbx_description
1 polymer ?
#
loop_
_entity_poly.entity_id
_entity_poly.type
_entity_poly.pdbx_seq_one_letter_code
_entity_poly.pdbx_strand_id
1 'polypeptide(L)'
;MRMGKKFYFVRSKIDFSITAEKRKKSFDQKTTLETIREDCEKGLRKIGIEDPVVFLISGWELGKYDLNVLQERMEKELPQHKRRVLMLALPNITLEINEKKKKALEENIGKVAFLSACVAAIPLPGLSIAADIAIIADELRKYYGAFGLDDPSLQRLCERSGKTVEELKSLMKSPLHQGINPSSILTLLGAASLLISEDAVELLVSFIPIVGTLVAGGLSYLTVSRMLKRALNDIAEDARNVLMASLETEV
;
A
#
# COMPACT_ATOMS: atom_id res chain seq x y z
N MET A 1 -10.97 36.68 13.38
CA MET A 1 -11.02 35.44 14.19
C MET A 1 -9.95 34.48 13.68
N ARG A 2 -9.05 33.99 14.55
CA ARG A 2 -8.20 32.83 14.22
C ARG A 2 -9.10 31.58 14.25
N MET A 3 -9.08 30.76 13.20
CA MET A 3 -10.02 29.62 13.03
C MET A 3 -9.74 28.41 13.93
N GLY A 4 -8.68 28.44 14.76
CA GLY A 4 -8.32 27.35 15.68
C GLY A 4 -7.98 26.03 14.98
N LYS A 5 -7.64 26.04 13.68
CA LYS A 5 -7.26 24.85 12.92
C LYS A 5 -5.75 24.64 12.96
N LYS A 6 -5.34 23.37 13.01
CA LYS A 6 -3.95 22.98 12.77
C LYS A 6 -3.68 23.01 11.26
N PHE A 7 -2.51 23.49 10.88
CA PHE A 7 -2.02 23.46 9.50
C PHE A 7 -0.55 23.05 9.51
N TYR A 8 -0.10 22.52 8.39
CA TYR A 8 1.29 22.20 8.13
C TYR A 8 1.80 23.11 7.03
N PHE A 9 3.02 23.63 7.16
CA PHE A 9 3.64 24.39 6.08
C PHE A 9 4.63 23.49 5.34
N VAL A 10 4.39 23.28 4.05
CA VAL A 10 5.19 22.39 3.21
C VAL A 10 5.88 23.21 2.12
N ARG A 11 7.20 23.32 2.20
CA ARG A 11 8.03 23.94 1.17
C ARG A 11 8.49 22.88 0.18
N SER A 12 7.86 22.87 -0.99
CA SER A 12 8.24 21.99 -2.11
C SER A 12 9.45 22.50 -2.90
N LYS A 13 9.97 21.67 -3.82
CA LYS A 13 11.05 21.99 -4.78
C LYS A 13 12.41 22.23 -4.13
N ILE A 14 12.70 21.47 -3.08
CA ILE A 14 13.97 21.54 -2.37
C ILE A 14 15.11 21.00 -3.22
N ASP A 15 14.86 19.98 -4.04
CA ASP A 15 15.75 19.46 -5.07
C ASP A 15 16.33 20.56 -5.97
N PHE A 16 15.48 21.45 -6.48
CA PHE A 16 15.89 22.59 -7.31
C PHE A 16 16.72 23.61 -6.52
N SER A 17 16.32 23.87 -5.27
CA SER A 17 17.00 24.82 -4.38
C SER A 17 18.42 24.34 -4.04
N ILE A 18 18.57 23.06 -3.71
CA ILE A 18 19.86 22.42 -3.45
C ILE A 18 20.73 22.41 -4.71
N THR A 19 20.16 22.09 -5.87
CA THR A 19 20.90 22.09 -7.15
C THR A 19 21.43 23.48 -7.51
N ALA A 20 20.66 24.54 -7.24
CA ALA A 20 21.11 25.91 -7.44
C ALA A 20 22.26 26.29 -6.49
N GLU A 21 22.16 25.92 -5.21
CA GLU A 21 23.16 26.24 -4.19
C GLU A 21 24.47 25.46 -4.35
N LYS A 22 24.43 24.24 -4.90
CA LYS A 22 25.62 23.44 -5.27
C LYS A 22 26.59 24.16 -6.21
N ARG A 23 26.15 25.22 -6.92
CA ARG A 23 27.01 26.03 -7.79
C ARG A 23 28.01 26.90 -7.01
N LYS A 24 27.80 27.08 -5.70
CA LYS A 24 28.69 27.87 -4.83
C LYS A 24 29.81 26.97 -4.29
N LYS A 25 31.03 27.51 -4.23
CA LYS A 25 32.20 26.78 -3.70
C LYS A 25 32.07 26.40 -2.22
N SER A 26 31.30 27.14 -1.44
CA SER A 26 31.08 26.93 -0.01
C SER A 26 29.78 26.16 0.29
N PHE A 27 29.29 25.36 -0.65
CA PHE A 27 28.02 24.65 -0.49
C PHE A 27 28.09 23.64 0.66
N ASP A 28 27.14 23.77 1.59
CA ASP A 28 26.81 22.75 2.58
C ASP A 28 25.30 22.51 2.56
N GLN A 29 24.91 21.24 2.34
CA GLN A 29 23.51 20.88 2.20
C GLN A 29 22.72 21.11 3.48
N LYS A 30 23.31 20.79 4.64
CA LYS A 30 22.64 20.90 5.94
C LYS A 30 22.36 22.37 6.27
N THR A 31 23.38 23.21 6.17
CA THR A 31 23.29 24.67 6.40
C THR A 31 22.31 25.31 5.44
N THR A 32 22.29 24.87 4.17
CA THR A 32 21.33 25.37 3.17
C THR A 32 19.89 25.03 3.58
N LEU A 33 19.61 23.79 3.98
CA LEU A 33 18.29 23.36 4.44
C LEU A 33 17.86 24.11 5.70
N GLU A 34 18.77 24.29 6.66
CA GLU A 34 18.52 25.07 7.89
C GLU A 34 18.17 26.52 7.55
N THR A 35 18.95 27.15 6.67
CA THR A 35 18.70 28.54 6.23
C THR A 35 17.33 28.70 5.56
N ILE A 36 16.96 27.77 4.67
CA ILE A 36 15.64 27.77 4.01
C ILE A 36 14.52 27.60 5.04
N ARG A 37 14.71 26.71 6.01
CA ARG A 37 13.73 26.47 7.08
C ARG A 37 13.54 27.71 7.94
N GLU A 38 14.64 28.32 8.40
CA GLU A 38 14.61 29.53 9.20
C GLU A 38 13.94 30.71 8.48
N ASP A 39 14.20 30.88 7.18
CA ASP A 39 13.53 31.92 6.38
C ASP A 39 12.02 31.69 6.31
N CYS A 40 11.59 30.45 6.09
CA CYS A 40 10.17 30.07 6.11
C CYS A 40 9.55 30.36 7.48
N GLU A 41 10.18 29.91 8.58
CA GLU A 41 9.69 30.13 9.93
C GLU A 41 9.61 31.62 10.28
N LYS A 42 10.61 32.41 9.90
CA LYS A 42 10.63 33.87 10.09
C LYS A 42 9.50 34.53 9.30
N GLY A 43 9.24 34.10 8.07
CA GLY A 43 8.11 34.56 7.27
C GLY A 43 6.77 34.25 7.92
N LEU A 44 6.60 33.03 8.43
CA LEU A 44 5.38 32.60 9.12
C LEU A 44 5.16 33.35 10.44
N ARG A 45 6.22 33.60 11.21
CA ARG A 45 6.13 34.43 12.44
C ARG A 45 5.71 35.86 12.15
N LYS A 46 6.19 36.45 11.04
CA LYS A 46 5.79 37.82 10.62
C LYS A 46 4.30 37.93 10.32
N ILE A 47 3.66 36.88 9.81
CA ILE A 47 2.21 36.86 9.56
C ILE A 47 1.39 36.40 10.77
N GLY A 48 2.02 36.28 11.94
CA GLY A 48 1.37 36.01 13.22
C GLY A 48 1.19 34.52 13.54
N ILE A 49 2.03 33.64 13.01
CA ILE A 49 2.10 32.23 13.42
C ILE A 49 3.18 32.07 14.48
N GLU A 50 2.79 31.77 15.71
CA GLU A 50 3.69 31.75 16.87
C GLU A 50 4.67 30.56 16.86
N ASP A 51 4.21 29.38 16.46
CA ASP A 51 5.00 28.14 16.40
C ASP A 51 4.87 27.45 15.03
N PRO A 52 5.59 27.95 14.00
CA PRO A 52 5.50 27.38 12.65
C PRO A 52 6.19 26.02 12.56
N VAL A 53 5.47 25.02 12.05
CA VAL A 53 6.05 23.72 11.67
C VAL A 53 6.26 23.68 10.16
N VAL A 54 7.53 23.67 9.74
CA VAL A 54 7.95 23.70 8.34
C VAL A 54 8.54 22.36 7.92
N PHE A 55 8.04 21.81 6.81
CA PHE A 55 8.59 20.61 6.17
C PHE A 55 9.14 20.96 4.81
N LEU A 56 10.39 20.59 4.56
CA LEU A 56 11.08 20.75 3.29
C LEU A 56 10.95 19.44 2.51
N ILE A 57 10.32 19.46 1.33
CA ILE A 57 10.11 18.25 0.51
C ILE A 57 10.53 18.43 -0.95
N SER A 58 10.84 17.31 -1.58
CA SER A 58 10.96 17.19 -3.03
C SER A 58 9.85 16.29 -3.58
N GLY A 59 9.22 16.72 -4.67
CA GLY A 59 8.25 15.88 -5.38
C GLY A 59 8.92 14.75 -6.16
N TRP A 60 10.21 14.91 -6.50
CA TRP A 60 11.02 13.99 -7.30
C TRP A 60 11.81 13.00 -6.42
N GLU A 61 12.30 13.45 -5.28
CA GLU A 61 13.12 12.66 -4.36
C GLU A 61 12.32 12.31 -3.09
N LEU A 62 11.35 11.39 -3.20
CA LEU A 62 10.41 11.09 -2.10
C LEU A 62 11.09 10.46 -0.87
N GLY A 63 12.21 9.77 -1.07
CA GLY A 63 12.99 9.18 0.03
C GLY A 63 13.89 10.18 0.77
N LYS A 64 13.94 11.45 0.36
CA LYS A 64 14.82 12.49 0.93
C LYS A 64 14.04 13.57 1.69
N TYR A 65 14.78 14.38 2.43
CA TYR A 65 14.27 15.54 3.19
C TYR A 65 13.18 15.17 4.22
N ASP A 66 12.17 16.02 4.40
CA ASP A 66 11.18 15.91 5.47
C ASP A 66 9.89 15.18 5.06
N LEU A 67 9.84 14.50 3.90
CA LEU A 67 8.59 13.87 3.45
C LEU A 67 8.14 12.74 4.38
N ASN A 68 9.06 11.87 4.81
CA ASN A 68 8.75 10.81 5.78
C ASN A 68 8.33 11.39 7.14
N VAL A 69 9.02 12.45 7.60
CA VAL A 69 8.70 13.14 8.86
C VAL A 69 7.31 13.80 8.81
N LEU A 70 6.95 14.38 7.66
CA LEU A 70 5.61 14.92 7.43
C LEU A 70 4.55 13.83 7.55
N GLN A 71 4.78 12.68 6.92
CA GLN A 71 3.86 11.54 6.98
C GLN A 71 3.68 11.02 8.42
N GLU A 72 4.77 10.79 9.14
CA GLU A 72 4.74 10.34 10.54
C GLU A 72 3.98 11.33 11.45
N ARG A 73 4.19 12.63 11.25
CA ARG A 73 3.50 13.66 12.04
C ARG A 73 2.01 13.70 11.73
N MET A 74 1.63 13.59 10.46
CA MET A 74 0.23 13.49 10.06
C MET A 74 -0.42 12.23 10.66
N GLU A 75 0.27 11.09 10.65
CA GLU A 75 -0.18 9.87 11.31
C GLU A 75 -0.41 10.07 12.82
N LYS A 76 0.53 10.71 13.52
CA LYS A 76 0.43 10.94 14.98
C LYS A 76 -0.72 11.89 15.35
N GLU A 77 -0.97 12.91 14.53
CA GLU A 77 -1.94 13.96 14.83
C GLU A 77 -3.38 13.63 14.40
N LEU A 78 -3.58 12.64 13.53
CA LEU A 78 -4.92 12.23 13.08
C LEU A 78 -5.65 11.34 14.10
N PRO A 79 -7.00 11.36 14.14
CA PRO A 79 -7.81 10.37 14.85
C PRO A 79 -7.58 8.95 14.32
N GLN A 80 -7.68 7.93 15.18
CA GLN A 80 -7.34 6.53 14.86
C GLN A 80 -7.94 6.02 13.53
N HIS A 81 -9.22 6.27 13.26
CA HIS A 81 -9.88 5.83 12.04
C HIS A 81 -9.37 6.56 10.77
N LYS A 82 -8.87 7.80 10.90
CA LYS A 82 -8.26 8.55 9.78
C LYS A 82 -6.80 8.15 9.56
N ARG A 83 -6.08 7.71 10.61
CA ARG A 83 -4.70 7.22 10.49
C ARG A 83 -4.61 6.07 9.52
N ARG A 84 -5.51 5.08 9.68
CA ARG A 84 -5.53 3.90 8.81
C ARG A 84 -5.78 4.26 7.35
N VAL A 85 -6.75 5.13 7.09
CA VAL A 85 -7.05 5.59 5.72
C VAL A 85 -5.88 6.36 5.13
N LEU A 86 -5.27 7.27 5.90
CA LEU A 86 -4.07 7.99 5.45
C LEU A 86 -2.93 7.03 5.14
N MET A 87 -2.60 6.12 6.06
CA MET A 87 -1.52 5.14 5.91
C MET A 87 -1.67 4.29 4.64
N LEU A 88 -2.89 3.85 4.33
CA LEU A 88 -3.16 3.10 3.11
C LEU A 88 -3.07 3.97 1.85
N ALA A 89 -3.36 5.28 1.95
CA ALA A 89 -3.26 6.23 0.84
C ALA A 89 -1.86 6.82 0.62
N LEU A 90 -0.95 6.74 1.61
CA LEU A 90 0.42 7.22 1.46
C LEU A 90 1.13 6.51 0.30
N PRO A 91 1.97 7.18 -0.50
CA PRO A 91 2.70 6.49 -1.56
C PRO A 91 3.67 5.47 -0.95
N ASN A 92 3.82 4.30 -1.57
CA ASN A 92 4.70 3.25 -1.07
C ASN A 92 6.17 3.55 -1.43
N ILE A 93 6.80 4.43 -0.66
CA ILE A 93 8.12 5.03 -0.98
C ILE A 93 9.26 4.54 -0.09
N THR A 94 8.95 3.86 1.01
CA THR A 94 9.95 3.28 1.91
C THR A 94 9.55 1.87 2.32
N LEU A 95 10.54 1.06 2.70
CA LEU A 95 10.31 -0.28 3.24
C LEU A 95 9.47 -0.25 4.51
N GLU A 96 9.60 0.80 5.32
CA GLU A 96 8.80 0.97 6.54
C GLU A 96 7.31 1.19 6.22
N ILE A 97 7.00 2.03 5.23
CA ILE A 97 5.62 2.25 4.78
C ILE A 97 5.03 0.96 4.20
N ASN A 98 5.81 0.19 3.44
CA ASN A 98 5.40 -1.10 2.90
C ASN A 98 4.96 -2.06 4.03
N GLU A 99 5.77 -2.21 5.07
CA GLU A 99 5.45 -3.05 6.23
C GLU A 99 4.26 -2.53 7.03
N LYS A 100 4.13 -1.20 7.22
CA LYS A 100 2.96 -0.61 7.89
C LYS A 100 1.66 -0.86 7.11
N LYS A 101 1.69 -0.74 5.78
CA LYS A 101 0.54 -1.04 4.91
C LYS A 101 0.14 -2.51 4.99
N LYS A 102 1.12 -3.41 4.94
CA LYS A 102 0.90 -4.85 5.11
C LYS A 102 0.16 -5.15 6.42
N LYS A 103 0.66 -4.65 7.55
CA LYS A 103 0.00 -4.84 8.87
C LYS A 103 -1.42 -4.26 8.89
N ALA A 104 -1.60 -3.05 8.33
CA ALA A 104 -2.91 -2.40 8.29
C ALA A 104 -3.93 -3.13 7.39
N LEU A 105 -3.49 -3.80 6.34
CA LEU A 105 -4.35 -4.61 5.46
C LEU A 105 -4.66 -5.98 6.07
N GLU A 106 -3.73 -6.58 6.81
CA GLU A 106 -3.94 -7.88 7.48
C GLU A 106 -5.14 -7.85 8.44
N GLU A 107 -5.42 -6.71 9.08
CA GLU A 107 -6.59 -6.49 9.95
C GLU A 107 -7.95 -6.65 9.23
N ASN A 108 -8.01 -6.60 7.90
CA ASN A 108 -9.27 -6.79 7.15
C ASN A 108 -9.55 -8.24 6.78
N ILE A 109 -8.54 -9.12 6.79
CA ILE A 109 -8.67 -10.50 6.30
C ILE A 109 -9.81 -11.23 7.01
N GLY A 110 -9.87 -11.14 8.34
CA GLY A 110 -10.94 -11.78 9.11
C GLY A 110 -12.34 -11.25 8.78
N LYS A 111 -12.47 -9.94 8.48
CA LYS A 111 -13.76 -9.33 8.11
C LYS A 111 -14.23 -9.82 6.74
N VAL A 112 -13.32 -9.90 5.78
CA VAL A 112 -13.60 -10.37 4.42
C VAL A 112 -13.91 -11.86 4.40
N ALA A 113 -13.14 -12.66 5.13
CA ALA A 113 -13.40 -14.09 5.29
C ALA A 113 -14.73 -14.37 5.99
N PHE A 114 -15.10 -13.56 6.99
CA PHE A 114 -16.41 -13.65 7.64
C PHE A 114 -17.56 -13.33 6.67
N LEU A 115 -17.41 -12.28 5.86
CA LEU A 115 -18.39 -11.93 4.83
C LEU A 115 -18.58 -13.08 3.83
N SER A 116 -17.48 -13.66 3.34
CA SER A 116 -17.52 -14.83 2.45
C SER A 116 -18.21 -16.03 3.10
N ALA A 117 -17.91 -16.31 4.38
CA ALA A 117 -18.59 -17.36 5.14
C ALA A 117 -20.11 -17.14 5.27
N CYS A 118 -20.56 -15.90 5.48
CA CYS A 118 -21.98 -15.57 5.50
C CYS A 118 -22.66 -15.81 4.15
N VAL A 119 -22.00 -15.47 3.05
CA VAL A 119 -22.52 -15.70 1.69
C VAL A 119 -22.58 -17.21 1.37
N ALA A 120 -21.57 -17.97 1.78
CA ALA A 120 -21.52 -19.43 1.60
C ALA A 120 -22.61 -20.18 2.38
N ALA A 121 -23.15 -19.59 3.45
CA ALA A 121 -24.25 -20.17 4.22
C ALA A 121 -25.62 -20.06 3.51
N ILE A 122 -25.72 -19.30 2.41
CA ILE A 122 -26.97 -19.12 1.66
C ILE A 122 -27.16 -20.30 0.68
N PRO A 123 -28.28 -21.05 0.75
CA PRO A 123 -28.51 -22.23 -0.09
C PRO A 123 -28.97 -21.85 -1.50
N LEU A 124 -28.11 -21.17 -2.27
CA LEU A 124 -28.35 -20.80 -3.67
C LEU A 124 -27.26 -21.40 -4.57
N PRO A 125 -27.61 -22.32 -5.49
CA PRO A 125 -26.64 -22.93 -6.41
C PRO A 125 -25.85 -21.87 -7.21
N GLY A 126 -24.52 -21.97 -7.19
CA GLY A 126 -23.62 -21.09 -7.95
C GLY A 126 -23.39 -19.68 -7.39
N LEU A 127 -24.21 -19.20 -6.44
CA LEU A 127 -24.07 -17.85 -5.87
C LEU A 127 -22.79 -17.68 -5.04
N SER A 128 -22.46 -18.66 -4.18
CA SER A 128 -21.30 -18.58 -3.30
C SER A 128 -20.00 -18.39 -4.09
N ILE A 129 -19.79 -19.19 -5.15
CA ILE A 129 -18.53 -19.17 -5.91
C ILE A 129 -18.32 -17.82 -6.60
N ALA A 130 -19.34 -17.31 -7.31
CA ALA A 130 -19.23 -16.03 -8.01
C ALA A 130 -19.06 -14.86 -7.03
N ALA A 131 -19.79 -14.88 -5.91
CA ALA A 131 -19.69 -13.86 -4.88
C ALA A 131 -18.33 -13.91 -4.14
N ASP A 132 -17.81 -15.10 -3.84
CA ASP A 132 -16.49 -15.29 -3.22
C ASP A 132 -15.38 -14.78 -4.15
N ILE A 133 -15.45 -15.08 -5.46
CA ILE A 133 -14.52 -14.51 -6.45
C ILE A 133 -14.60 -12.99 -6.46
N ALA A 134 -15.80 -12.40 -6.42
CA ALA A 134 -15.97 -10.95 -6.43
C ALA A 134 -15.44 -10.28 -5.15
N ILE A 135 -15.74 -10.85 -3.98
CA ILE A 135 -15.27 -10.39 -2.67
C ILE A 135 -13.73 -10.44 -2.60
N ILE A 136 -13.14 -11.55 -3.03
CA ILE A 136 -11.69 -11.72 -3.08
C ILE A 136 -11.06 -10.74 -4.08
N ALA A 137 -11.64 -10.60 -5.28
CA ALA A 137 -11.15 -9.67 -6.29
C ALA A 137 -11.16 -8.22 -5.79
N ASP A 138 -12.21 -7.81 -5.07
CA ASP A 138 -12.31 -6.48 -4.45
C ASP A 138 -11.19 -6.26 -3.42
N GLU A 139 -10.95 -7.23 -2.54
CA GLU A 139 -9.90 -7.09 -1.52
C GLU A 139 -8.48 -7.09 -2.14
N LEU A 140 -8.23 -7.93 -3.15
CA LEU A 140 -6.96 -7.90 -3.90
C LEU A 140 -6.73 -6.54 -4.57
N ARG A 141 -7.78 -5.91 -5.13
CA ARG A 141 -7.66 -4.57 -5.74
C ARG A 141 -7.28 -3.52 -4.71
N LYS A 142 -7.80 -3.62 -3.48
CA LYS A 142 -7.38 -2.74 -2.37
C LYS A 142 -5.92 -2.95 -2.02
N TYR A 143 -5.43 -4.20 -2.02
CA TYR A 143 -4.01 -4.47 -1.80
C TYR A 143 -3.16 -3.83 -2.92
N TYR A 144 -3.51 -4.07 -4.18
CA TYR A 144 -2.82 -3.50 -5.35
C TYR A 144 -2.72 -1.97 -5.28
N GLY A 145 -3.87 -1.30 -5.06
CA GLY A 145 -3.91 0.16 -4.95
C GLY A 145 -3.13 0.68 -3.74
N ALA A 146 -3.19 -0.01 -2.60
CA ALA A 146 -2.42 0.37 -1.42
C ALA A 146 -0.92 0.22 -1.64
N PHE A 147 -0.45 -0.83 -2.31
CA PHE A 147 0.98 -1.02 -2.58
C PHE A 147 1.50 -0.26 -3.80
N GLY A 148 0.62 0.38 -4.57
CA GLY A 148 0.97 1.13 -5.78
C GLY A 148 1.34 0.22 -6.95
N LEU A 149 0.75 -0.98 -7.00
CA LEU A 149 0.97 -1.98 -8.06
C LEU A 149 -0.17 -1.98 -9.10
N ASP A 150 -1.15 -1.09 -8.97
CA ASP A 150 -2.14 -0.83 -10.02
C ASP A 150 -1.51 -0.12 -11.23
N ASP A 151 -2.06 -0.33 -12.42
CA ASP A 151 -1.48 0.19 -13.66
C ASP A 151 -1.24 1.72 -13.63
N PRO A 152 -2.17 2.57 -13.13
CA PRO A 152 -1.89 4.01 -12.96
C PRO A 152 -0.70 4.32 -12.05
N SER A 153 -0.55 3.60 -10.94
CA SER A 153 0.57 3.80 -10.01
C SER A 153 1.90 3.35 -10.61
N LEU A 154 1.92 2.20 -11.30
CA LEU A 154 3.09 1.70 -12.01
C LEU A 154 3.52 2.67 -13.12
N GLN A 155 2.57 3.22 -13.88
CA GLN A 155 2.87 4.21 -14.92
C GLN A 155 3.55 5.46 -14.35
N ARG A 156 3.07 6.00 -13.22
CA ARG A 156 3.72 7.14 -12.55
C ARG A 156 5.11 6.77 -12.02
N LEU A 157 5.31 5.52 -11.59
CA LEU A 157 6.62 5.06 -11.15
C LEU A 157 7.60 4.94 -12.34
N CYS A 158 7.14 4.46 -13.49
CA CYS A 158 7.89 4.44 -14.74
C CYS A 158 8.35 5.84 -15.17
N GLU A 159 7.43 6.83 -15.16
CA GLU A 159 7.74 8.23 -15.48
C GLU A 159 8.87 8.84 -14.62
N ARG A 160 9.07 8.30 -13.40
CA ARG A 160 10.06 8.80 -12.44
C ARG A 160 11.37 8.01 -12.43
N SER A 161 11.30 6.70 -12.66
CA SER A 161 12.45 5.79 -12.59
C SER A 161 13.11 5.55 -13.95
N GLY A 162 12.46 5.95 -15.04
CA GLY A 162 12.91 5.67 -16.41
C GLY A 162 12.72 4.21 -16.84
N LYS A 163 12.09 3.37 -16.00
CA LYS A 163 11.80 1.96 -16.28
C LYS A 163 10.47 1.77 -17.01
N THR A 164 10.32 0.68 -17.75
CA THR A 164 9.04 0.31 -18.37
C THR A 164 8.12 -0.43 -17.40
N VAL A 165 6.82 -0.48 -17.71
CA VAL A 165 5.84 -1.22 -16.88
C VAL A 165 6.16 -2.71 -16.90
N GLU A 166 6.64 -3.23 -18.03
CA GLU A 166 7.05 -4.61 -18.21
C GLU A 166 8.26 -4.95 -17.35
N GLU A 167 9.24 -4.06 -17.27
CA GLU A 167 10.40 -4.22 -16.37
C GLU A 167 9.95 -4.29 -14.91
N LEU A 168 9.07 -3.38 -14.47
CA LEU A 168 8.56 -3.40 -13.10
C LEU A 168 7.71 -4.65 -12.82
N LYS A 169 6.84 -5.05 -13.74
CA LYS A 169 6.03 -6.28 -13.62
C LYS A 169 6.90 -7.54 -13.64
N SER A 170 8.04 -7.55 -14.30
CA SER A 170 8.97 -8.69 -14.31
C SER A 170 9.62 -8.96 -12.95
N LEU A 171 9.67 -7.95 -12.07
CA LEU A 171 10.16 -8.07 -10.70
C LEU A 171 9.12 -8.66 -9.74
N MET A 172 7.86 -8.67 -10.15
CA MET A 172 6.77 -9.24 -9.39
C MET A 172 6.78 -10.76 -9.55
N LYS A 173 6.90 -11.49 -8.44
CA LYS A 173 6.96 -12.96 -8.40
C LYS A 173 5.60 -13.57 -8.15
N SER A 174 4.62 -12.79 -7.67
CA SER A 174 3.29 -13.32 -7.41
C SER A 174 2.59 -13.75 -8.71
N PRO A 175 1.62 -14.69 -8.64
CA PRO A 175 0.77 -15.04 -9.78
C PRO A 175 -0.16 -13.89 -10.23
N LEU A 176 -0.06 -12.73 -9.59
CA LEU A 176 -0.85 -11.54 -9.88
C LEU A 176 -0.07 -10.48 -10.68
N HIS A 177 1.14 -10.76 -11.15
CA HIS A 177 1.93 -9.82 -11.97
C HIS A 177 1.20 -9.31 -13.24
N GLN A 178 0.27 -10.11 -13.81
CA GLN A 178 -0.61 -9.70 -14.93
C GLN A 178 -1.93 -9.01 -14.48
N GLY A 179 -2.07 -8.72 -13.19
CA GLY A 179 -3.26 -8.13 -12.59
C GLY A 179 -4.26 -9.16 -12.04
N ILE A 180 -5.41 -8.65 -11.61
CA ILE A 180 -6.44 -9.41 -10.90
C ILE A 180 -7.52 -9.86 -11.89
N ASN A 181 -7.51 -11.13 -12.24
CA ASN A 181 -8.51 -11.78 -13.08
C ASN A 181 -9.00 -13.10 -12.44
N PRO A 182 -10.13 -13.67 -12.90
CA PRO A 182 -10.67 -14.90 -12.31
C PRO A 182 -9.69 -16.08 -12.28
N SER A 183 -8.86 -16.24 -13.33
CA SER A 183 -7.85 -17.32 -13.37
C SER A 183 -6.76 -17.16 -12.31
N SER A 184 -6.23 -15.95 -12.11
CA SER A 184 -5.21 -15.70 -11.08
C SER A 184 -5.78 -15.90 -9.66
N ILE A 185 -7.06 -15.55 -9.44
CA ILE A 185 -7.76 -15.83 -8.18
C ILE A 185 -7.91 -17.34 -7.97
N LEU A 186 -8.29 -18.08 -9.00
CA LEU A 186 -8.40 -19.54 -8.94
C LEU A 186 -7.05 -20.22 -8.66
N THR A 187 -5.96 -19.74 -9.28
CA THR A 187 -4.61 -20.23 -9.00
C THR A 187 -4.21 -19.99 -7.54
N LEU A 188 -4.53 -18.82 -6.97
CA LEU A 188 -4.27 -18.53 -5.56
C LEU A 188 -5.12 -19.38 -4.61
N LEU A 189 -6.38 -19.63 -4.96
CA LEU A 189 -7.25 -20.54 -4.22
C LEU A 189 -6.70 -21.98 -4.26
N GLY A 190 -6.31 -22.46 -5.45
CA GLY A 190 -5.69 -23.77 -5.64
C GLY A 190 -4.37 -23.95 -4.87
N ALA A 191 -3.55 -22.91 -4.82
CA ALA A 191 -2.30 -22.91 -4.05
C ALA A 191 -2.54 -22.85 -2.53
N ALA A 192 -3.65 -22.26 -2.08
CA ALA A 192 -4.04 -22.24 -0.66
C ALA A 192 -4.63 -23.59 -0.19
N SER A 193 -5.26 -24.35 -1.09
CA SER A 193 -5.80 -25.69 -0.81
C SER A 193 -4.73 -26.77 -0.57
N LEU A 194 -3.59 -26.70 -1.25
CA LEU A 194 -2.54 -27.74 -1.23
C LEU A 194 -1.75 -27.84 0.10
N LEU A 195 -1.98 -26.94 1.06
CA LEU A 195 -1.30 -26.93 2.36
C LEU A 195 -2.15 -27.54 3.49
N ILE A 196 -3.28 -28.16 3.15
CA ILE A 196 -4.01 -29.05 4.04
C ILE A 196 -3.44 -30.44 3.77
N SER A 197 -2.85 -31.06 4.79
CA SER A 197 -2.13 -32.34 4.78
C SER A 197 -2.73 -33.44 3.88
N GLU A 198 -1.88 -34.36 3.40
CA GLU A 198 -2.21 -35.52 2.55
C GLU A 198 -3.37 -36.41 3.07
N ASP A 199 -3.75 -36.31 4.35
CA ASP A 199 -4.90 -37.02 4.93
C ASP A 199 -6.29 -36.40 4.61
N ALA A 200 -6.34 -35.25 3.93
CA ALA A 200 -7.59 -34.58 3.55
C ALA A 200 -7.85 -34.67 2.03
N VAL A 201 -7.86 -35.89 1.50
CA VAL A 201 -8.16 -36.21 0.08
C VAL A 201 -9.55 -35.71 -0.38
N GLU A 202 -10.42 -35.23 0.52
CA GLU A 202 -11.76 -34.75 0.18
C GLU A 202 -11.83 -33.33 -0.42
N LEU A 203 -10.71 -32.62 -0.59
CA LEU A 203 -10.78 -31.23 -1.08
C LEU A 203 -11.10 -31.10 -2.58
N LEU A 204 -11.00 -32.19 -3.34
CA LEU A 204 -11.42 -32.23 -4.75
C LEU A 204 -12.94 -32.37 -4.93
N VAL A 205 -13.71 -32.58 -3.86
CA VAL A 205 -15.14 -32.93 -3.95
C VAL A 205 -16.07 -31.76 -3.58
N SER A 206 -15.59 -30.66 -3.00
CA SER A 206 -16.45 -29.53 -2.62
C SER A 206 -16.76 -28.52 -3.73
N PHE A 207 -16.38 -28.81 -4.99
CA PHE A 207 -17.06 -28.21 -6.16
C PHE A 207 -18.34 -28.98 -6.55
N ILE A 208 -18.79 -29.92 -5.71
CA ILE A 208 -20.12 -30.55 -5.78
C ILE A 208 -21.06 -29.82 -4.80
N PRO A 209 -22.21 -29.30 -5.26
CA PRO A 209 -23.10 -28.43 -4.50
C PRO A 209 -23.98 -29.18 -3.48
N ILE A 210 -23.39 -30.04 -2.62
CA ILE A 210 -24.17 -30.93 -1.72
C ILE A 210 -23.62 -31.05 -0.28
N VAL A 211 -22.55 -30.35 0.13
CA VAL A 211 -22.05 -30.46 1.53
C VAL A 211 -22.53 -29.28 2.39
N GLY A 212 -23.31 -29.61 3.43
CA GLY A 212 -24.12 -28.75 4.29
C GLY A 212 -23.55 -27.38 4.73
N THR A 213 -24.46 -26.41 4.80
CA THR A 213 -24.27 -24.95 4.98
C THR A 213 -23.49 -24.49 6.22
N LEU A 214 -23.27 -25.33 7.24
CA LEU A 214 -22.46 -24.98 8.41
C LEU A 214 -20.97 -25.36 8.28
N VAL A 215 -20.68 -26.49 7.63
CA VAL A 215 -19.29 -26.91 7.33
C VAL A 215 -18.71 -26.03 6.23
N ALA A 216 -19.55 -25.61 5.27
CA ALA A 216 -19.18 -24.69 4.20
C ALA A 216 -18.71 -23.31 4.71
N GLY A 217 -19.38 -22.74 5.72
CA GLY A 217 -19.03 -21.41 6.26
C GLY A 217 -17.66 -21.40 6.95
N GLY A 218 -17.38 -22.40 7.81
CA GLY A 218 -16.09 -22.51 8.50
C GLY A 218 -14.92 -22.78 7.55
N LEU A 219 -15.11 -23.68 6.58
CA LEU A 219 -14.11 -23.97 5.55
C LEU A 219 -13.88 -22.77 4.62
N SER A 220 -14.95 -22.07 4.23
CA SER A 220 -14.85 -20.84 3.45
C SER A 220 -14.04 -19.77 4.18
N TYR A 221 -14.33 -19.52 5.47
CA TYR A 221 -13.56 -18.60 6.29
C TYR A 221 -12.07 -18.93 6.31
N LEU A 222 -11.71 -20.20 6.56
CA LEU A 222 -10.32 -20.64 6.63
C LEU A 222 -9.60 -20.52 5.28
N THR A 223 -10.27 -20.92 4.21
CA THR A 223 -9.73 -20.90 2.84
C THR A 223 -9.46 -19.47 2.41
N VAL A 224 -10.45 -18.58 2.54
CA VAL A 224 -10.33 -17.16 2.19
C VAL A 224 -9.31 -16.46 3.08
N SER A 225 -9.30 -16.73 4.40
CA SER A 225 -8.32 -16.12 5.31
C SER A 225 -6.88 -16.47 4.94
N ARG A 226 -6.59 -17.76 4.67
CA ARG A 226 -5.24 -18.20 4.28
C ARG A 226 -4.84 -17.67 2.91
N MET A 227 -5.75 -17.72 1.95
CA MET A 227 -5.52 -17.21 0.60
C MET A 227 -5.21 -15.71 0.63
N LEU A 228 -6.04 -14.91 1.31
CA LEU A 228 -5.80 -13.46 1.43
C LEU A 228 -4.52 -13.14 2.19
N LYS A 229 -4.16 -13.92 3.21
CA LYS A 229 -2.90 -13.74 3.95
C LYS A 229 -1.68 -14.04 3.06
N ARG A 230 -1.75 -15.11 2.28
CA ARG A 230 -0.70 -15.45 1.31
C ARG A 230 -0.59 -14.36 0.23
N ALA A 231 -1.71 -13.98 -0.38
CA ALA A 231 -1.74 -12.94 -1.39
C ALA A 231 -1.20 -11.60 -0.85
N LEU A 232 -1.58 -11.21 0.38
CA LEU A 232 -1.06 -10.00 1.01
C LEU A 232 0.46 -10.06 1.21
N ASN A 233 1.01 -11.21 1.64
CA ASN A 233 2.45 -11.39 1.75
C ASN A 233 3.15 -11.30 0.39
N ASP A 234 2.62 -11.98 -0.62
CA ASP A 234 3.20 -12.02 -1.96
C ASP A 234 3.19 -10.61 -2.60
N ILE A 235 2.06 -9.88 -2.49
CA ILE A 235 1.92 -8.52 -3.00
C ILE A 235 2.84 -7.54 -2.26
N ALA A 236 2.98 -7.66 -0.94
CA ALA A 236 3.88 -6.80 -0.17
C ALA A 236 5.36 -7.05 -0.54
N GLU A 237 5.73 -8.30 -0.84
CA GLU A 237 7.07 -8.65 -1.32
C GLU A 237 7.31 -8.16 -2.75
N ASP A 238 6.31 -8.27 -3.64
CA ASP A 238 6.37 -7.69 -4.98
C ASP A 238 6.57 -6.16 -4.91
N ALA A 239 5.82 -5.49 -4.04
CA ALA A 239 5.94 -4.05 -3.81
C ALA A 239 7.32 -3.67 -3.27
N ARG A 240 7.90 -4.51 -2.40
CA ARG A 240 9.28 -4.37 -1.91
C ARG A 240 10.28 -4.48 -3.05
N ASN A 241 10.15 -5.48 -3.92
CA ASN A 241 11.05 -5.69 -5.06
C ASN A 241 11.00 -4.52 -6.04
N VAL A 242 9.79 -4.06 -6.39
CA VAL A 242 9.57 -2.88 -7.24
C VAL A 242 10.18 -1.63 -6.62
N LEU A 243 9.99 -1.42 -5.31
CA LEU A 243 10.54 -0.28 -4.60
C LEU A 243 12.08 -0.29 -4.61
N MET A 244 12.72 -1.41 -4.24
CA MET A 244 14.19 -1.52 -4.23
C MET A 244 14.76 -1.22 -5.62
N ALA A 245 14.17 -1.80 -6.66
CA ALA A 245 14.60 -1.57 -8.04
C ALA A 245 14.43 -0.10 -8.47
N SER A 246 13.41 0.61 -7.98
CA SER A 246 13.21 2.03 -8.31
C SER A 246 14.20 2.97 -7.61
N LEU A 247 14.75 2.56 -6.46
CA LEU A 247 15.74 3.32 -5.69
C LEU A 247 17.17 3.14 -6.23
N GLU A 248 17.47 2.00 -6.85
CA GLU A 248 18.78 1.73 -7.48
C GLU A 248 19.04 2.56 -8.75
N THR A 249 18.01 3.23 -9.29
CA THR A 249 18.09 4.08 -10.50
C THR A 249 18.44 5.55 -10.24
N GLU A 250 19.02 5.92 -9.10
CA GLU A 250 19.66 7.25 -8.97
C GLU A 250 20.91 7.32 -9.87
N VAL A 251 20.73 7.83 -11.09
CA VAL A 251 21.81 8.28 -12.01
C VAL A 251 21.69 9.78 -12.21
#